data_AF-A0A952QJW1-F1
#
_entry.id   AF-A0A952QJW1-F1
#
_cell.length_a   1.000
_cell.length_b   1.000
_cell.length_c   1.000
_cell.angle_alpha   90.00
_cell.angle_beta   90.00
_cell.angle_gamma   90.00
#
_symmetry.space_group_name_H-M   'P 1'
#
loop_
_entity.id
_entity.type
_entity.pdbx_description
1 polymer ?
#
loop_
_entity_poly.entity_id
_entity_poly.type
_entity_poly.pdbx_seq_one_letter_code
_entity_poly.pdbx_strand_id
1 'polypeptide(L)'
;MDAKEFLAKQLDTTGYQLQAVFAGFPDGKWDERTCNEAMSAKETAEHLAECYVAFLDHCEGREHEWGSFKPASSDPEKIVAEMFELRAKAIATFMARNGDDVLGWASDYIVLHDPYHVGQMCSLRLELGEFSPYSIYKMD
;
A
#
# COMPACT_ATOMS: atom_id res chain seq x y z
N MET A 1 7.37 21.29 -11.85
CA MET A 1 7.13 19.84 -11.71
C MET A 1 8.35 19.11 -12.18
N ASP A 2 9.27 18.89 -11.25
CA ASP A 2 10.32 17.90 -11.42
C ASP A 2 9.80 16.47 -11.15
N ALA A 3 10.66 15.47 -11.33
CA ALA A 3 10.28 14.06 -11.12
C ALA A 3 9.78 13.81 -9.69
N LYS A 4 10.37 14.45 -8.68
CA LYS A 4 10.02 14.26 -7.28
C LYS A 4 8.65 14.88 -6.96
N GLU A 5 8.38 16.08 -7.47
CA GLU A 5 7.07 16.74 -7.39
C GLU A 5 5.99 15.92 -8.10
N PHE A 6 6.30 15.30 -9.24
CA PHE A 6 5.38 14.42 -9.95
C PHE A 6 5.06 13.15 -9.15
N LEU A 7 6.08 12.44 -8.64
CA LEU A 7 5.88 11.25 -7.81
C LEU A 7 5.15 11.56 -6.51
N ALA A 8 5.40 12.71 -5.88
CA ALA A 8 4.65 13.14 -4.70
C ALA A 8 3.14 13.27 -4.97
N LYS A 9 2.74 13.75 -6.15
CA LYS A 9 1.32 13.78 -6.56
C LYS A 9 0.75 12.38 -6.81
N GLN A 10 1.55 11.47 -7.38
CA GLN A 10 1.15 10.08 -7.53
C GLN A 10 0.92 9.42 -6.17
N LEU A 11 1.81 9.64 -5.20
CA LEU A 11 1.69 9.13 -3.83
C LEU A 11 0.42 9.61 -3.10
N ASP A 12 0.00 10.86 -3.30
CA ASP A 12 -1.29 11.33 -2.76
C ASP A 12 -2.47 10.61 -3.43
N THR A 13 -2.41 10.47 -4.76
CA THR A 13 -3.47 9.81 -5.55
C THR A 13 -3.62 8.33 -5.14
N THR A 14 -2.52 7.58 -5.11
CA THR A 14 -2.53 6.16 -4.74
C THR A 14 -2.85 5.96 -3.26
N GLY A 15 -2.51 6.92 -2.40
CA GLY A 15 -2.89 6.90 -0.99
C GLY A 15 -4.40 6.95 -0.79
N TYR A 16 -5.08 7.81 -1.55
CA TYR A 16 -6.54 7.85 -1.57
C TYR A 16 -7.16 6.57 -2.11
N GLN A 17 -6.61 6.01 -3.19
CA GLN A 17 -7.07 4.74 -3.75
C GLN A 17 -6.97 3.60 -2.74
N LEU A 18 -5.84 3.49 -2.03
CA LEU A 18 -5.67 2.51 -0.95
C LEU A 18 -6.70 2.71 0.17
N GLN A 19 -6.92 3.96 0.61
CA GLN A 19 -7.94 4.24 1.62
C GLN A 19 -9.33 3.79 1.14
N ALA A 20 -9.68 4.06 -0.11
CA ALA A 20 -10.99 3.71 -0.66
C ALA A 20 -11.24 2.19 -0.71
N VAL A 21 -10.22 1.38 -1.03
CA VAL A 21 -10.40 -0.09 -1.10
C VAL A 21 -10.51 -0.76 0.27
N PHE A 22 -9.90 -0.17 1.31
CA PHE A 22 -10.02 -0.64 2.70
C PHE A 22 -11.21 -0.02 3.46
N ALA A 23 -11.73 1.12 3.01
CA ALA A 23 -12.83 1.80 3.67
C ALA A 23 -14.11 0.95 3.66
N GLY A 24 -14.67 0.70 4.85
CA GLY A 24 -15.88 -0.11 5.00
C GLY A 24 -15.69 -1.52 4.43
N PHE A 25 -14.53 -2.13 4.66
CA PHE A 25 -14.32 -3.53 4.33
C PHE A 25 -15.29 -4.41 5.13
N PRO A 26 -15.94 -5.44 4.55
CA PRO A 26 -17.03 -6.13 5.22
C PRO A 26 -16.53 -7.00 6.38
N ASP A 27 -17.23 -6.95 7.51
CA ASP A 27 -16.91 -7.75 8.69
C ASP A 27 -16.84 -9.25 8.35
N GLY A 28 -15.82 -9.92 8.88
CA GLY A 28 -15.62 -11.37 8.67
C GLY A 28 -15.18 -11.77 7.25
N LYS A 29 -14.86 -10.80 6.37
CA LYS A 29 -14.40 -11.07 4.99
C LYS A 29 -12.90 -10.79 4.76
N TRP A 30 -12.17 -10.41 5.80
CA TRP A 30 -10.76 -9.98 5.72
C TRP A 30 -9.79 -11.05 5.20
N ASP A 31 -10.10 -12.34 5.42
CA ASP A 31 -9.29 -13.49 4.99
C ASP A 31 -9.80 -14.12 3.68
N GLU A 32 -10.85 -13.58 3.06
CA GLU A 32 -11.38 -14.06 1.78
C GLU A 32 -10.44 -13.69 0.63
N ARG A 33 -10.40 -14.54 -0.39
CA ARG A 33 -9.50 -14.42 -1.53
C ARG A 33 -10.28 -14.63 -2.83
N THR A 34 -9.87 -13.95 -3.89
CA THR A 34 -10.46 -14.14 -5.23
C THR A 34 -10.08 -15.49 -5.85
N CYS A 35 -8.91 -16.02 -5.50
CA CYS A 35 -8.46 -17.38 -5.80
C CYS A 35 -7.44 -17.87 -4.77
N ASN A 36 -7.04 -19.15 -4.83
CA ASN A 36 -6.14 -19.75 -3.84
C ASN A 36 -4.75 -19.07 -3.78
N GLU A 37 -4.29 -18.58 -4.93
CA GLU A 37 -3.00 -17.92 -5.12
C GLU A 37 -3.03 -16.41 -4.80
N ALA A 38 -4.22 -15.82 -4.67
CA ALA A 38 -4.37 -14.41 -4.33
C ALA A 38 -4.15 -14.17 -2.84
N MET A 39 -3.70 -12.96 -2.49
CA MET A 39 -3.71 -12.48 -1.12
C MET A 39 -5.13 -12.07 -0.72
N SER A 40 -5.47 -12.30 0.54
CA SER A 40 -6.64 -11.69 1.17
C SER A 40 -6.39 -10.21 1.48
N ALA A 41 -7.44 -9.48 1.88
CA ALA A 41 -7.32 -8.07 2.26
C ALA A 41 -6.33 -7.85 3.41
N LYS A 42 -6.37 -8.74 4.41
CA LYS A 42 -5.42 -8.71 5.52
C LYS A 42 -3.98 -8.93 5.03
N GLU A 43 -3.76 -9.97 4.23
CA GLU A 43 -2.43 -10.30 3.70
C GLU A 43 -1.89 -9.19 2.78
N THR A 44 -2.75 -8.55 1.99
CA THR A 44 -2.37 -7.37 1.19
C THR A 44 -1.89 -6.22 2.08
N ALA A 45 -2.55 -5.96 3.21
CA ALA A 45 -2.12 -4.91 4.14
C ALA A 45 -0.77 -5.24 4.81
N GLU A 46 -0.56 -6.50 5.19
CA GLU A 46 0.73 -6.99 5.72
C GLU A 46 1.85 -6.86 4.69
N HIS A 47 1.59 -7.27 3.45
CA HIS A 47 2.55 -7.19 2.35
C HIS A 47 2.92 -5.76 1.96
N LEU A 48 1.93 -4.85 1.90
CA LEU A 48 2.19 -3.44 1.65
C LEU A 48 3.01 -2.80 2.78
N ALA A 49 2.69 -3.14 4.05
CA ALA A 49 3.48 -2.71 5.19
C ALA A 49 4.95 -3.17 5.08
N GLU A 50 5.19 -4.42 4.69
CA GLU A 50 6.55 -4.94 4.46
C GLU A 50 7.26 -4.19 3.32
N CYS A 51 6.57 -3.89 2.23
CA CYS A 51 7.14 -3.12 1.11
C CYS A 51 7.59 -1.71 1.55
N TYR A 52 6.85 -1.07 2.46
CA TYR A 52 7.27 0.22 3.04
C TYR A 52 8.48 0.08 3.97
N VAL A 53 8.59 -1.02 4.72
CA VAL A 53 9.80 -1.34 5.51
C VAL A 53 10.99 -1.58 4.58
N ALA A 54 10.83 -2.33 3.49
CA ALA A 54 11.87 -2.58 2.51
C ALA A 54 12.39 -1.27 1.89
N PHE A 55 11.50 -0.35 1.52
CA PHE A 55 11.88 0.99 1.06
C PHE A 55 12.73 1.75 2.10
N LEU A 56 12.32 1.70 3.38
CA LEU A 56 13.04 2.35 4.47
C LEU A 56 14.43 1.72 4.69
N ASP A 57 14.52 0.39 4.61
CA ASP A 57 15.79 -0.34 4.69
C ASP A 57 16.74 0.05 3.55
N HIS A 58 16.25 0.10 2.31
CA HIS A 58 17.05 0.56 1.16
C HIS A 58 17.53 1.99 1.32
N CYS A 59 16.67 2.89 1.79
CA CYS A 59 17.06 4.25 2.14
C CYS A 59 18.19 4.26 3.19
N GLU A 60 18.17 3.35 4.15
CA GLU A 60 19.18 3.26 5.20
C GLU A 60 20.43 2.45 4.79
N GLY A 61 20.51 2.01 3.53
CA GLY A 61 21.63 1.23 3.01
C GLY A 61 21.66 -0.21 3.53
N ARG A 62 20.51 -0.72 3.98
CA ARG A 62 20.33 -2.11 4.42
C ARG A 62 19.72 -2.96 3.31
N GLU A 63 19.99 -4.27 3.38
CA GLU A 63 19.23 -5.28 2.65
C GLU A 63 17.96 -5.63 3.44
N HIS A 64 16.88 -5.93 2.73
CA HIS A 64 15.60 -6.34 3.32
C HIS A 64 15.37 -7.84 3.17
N GLU A 65 15.01 -8.52 4.26
CA GLU A 65 14.65 -9.94 4.26
C GLU A 65 13.12 -10.09 4.13
N TRP A 66 12.65 -10.61 3.00
CA TRP A 66 11.21 -10.78 2.73
C TRP A 66 10.57 -11.86 3.62
N GLY A 67 9.34 -11.59 4.08
CA GLY A 67 8.63 -12.42 5.05
C GLY A 67 9.10 -12.22 6.49
N SER A 68 9.92 -11.20 6.75
CA SER A 68 10.40 -10.88 8.10
C SER A 68 9.47 -9.93 8.83
N PHE A 69 8.67 -9.15 8.11
CA PHE A 69 7.69 -8.26 8.71
C PHE A 69 6.63 -9.04 9.48
N LYS A 70 6.35 -8.60 10.71
CA LYS A 70 5.27 -9.14 11.55
C LYS A 70 4.47 -7.97 12.09
N PRO A 71 3.17 -7.86 11.77
CA PRO A 71 2.35 -6.79 12.29
C PRO A 71 2.29 -6.85 13.82
N ALA A 72 2.13 -5.68 14.45
CA ALA A 72 2.02 -5.57 15.89
C ALA A 72 0.72 -6.18 16.46
N SER A 73 -0.25 -6.43 15.58
CA SER A 73 -1.59 -6.93 15.92
C SER A 73 -2.04 -7.98 14.91
N SER A 74 -2.89 -8.92 15.35
CA SER A 74 -3.58 -9.86 14.45
C SER A 74 -4.94 -9.36 13.94
N ASP A 75 -5.40 -8.23 14.49
CA ASP A 75 -6.65 -7.53 14.12
C ASP A 75 -6.47 -6.79 12.77
N PRO A 76 -7.23 -7.13 11.72
CA PRO A 76 -7.08 -6.56 10.38
C PRO A 76 -7.13 -5.02 10.33
N GLU A 77 -8.00 -4.40 11.11
CA GLU A 77 -8.12 -2.93 11.10
C GLU A 77 -6.87 -2.26 11.65
N LYS A 78 -6.26 -2.87 12.68
CA LYS A 78 -5.00 -2.39 13.25
C LYS A 78 -3.82 -2.62 12.32
N ILE A 79 -3.84 -3.71 11.55
CA ILE A 79 -2.84 -3.98 10.51
C ILE A 79 -2.93 -2.91 9.41
N VAL A 80 -4.13 -2.57 8.94
CA VAL A 80 -4.33 -1.50 7.96
C VAL A 80 -3.85 -0.15 8.52
N ALA A 81 -4.15 0.15 9.79
CA ALA A 81 -3.64 1.36 10.43
C ALA A 81 -2.09 1.41 10.46
N GLU A 82 -1.45 0.31 10.89
CA GLU A 82 0.00 0.17 10.89
C GLU A 82 0.62 0.31 9.49
N MET A 83 -0.01 -0.31 8.47
CA MET A 83 0.36 -0.17 7.07
C MET A 83 0.36 1.31 6.64
N PHE A 84 -0.69 2.08 6.97
CA PHE A 84 -0.74 3.51 6.63
C PHE A 84 0.28 4.36 7.40
N GLU A 85 0.60 4.00 8.64
CA GLU A 85 1.68 4.66 9.40
C GLU A 85 3.04 4.43 8.75
N LEU A 86 3.33 3.19 8.32
CA LEU A 86 4.55 2.83 7.61
C LEU A 86 4.62 3.53 6.24
N ARG A 87 3.50 3.59 5.52
CA ARG A 87 3.40 4.36 4.27
C ARG A 87 3.74 5.83 4.47
N ALA A 88 3.17 6.45 5.51
CA ALA A 88 3.45 7.86 5.83
C ALA A 88 4.93 8.09 6.16
N LYS A 89 5.57 7.18 6.91
CA LYS A 89 7.00 7.21 7.18
C LYS A 89 7.83 7.06 5.90
N ALA A 90 7.49 6.11 5.03
CA ALA A 90 8.16 5.92 3.74
C ALA A 90 8.07 7.17 2.86
N ILE A 91 6.88 7.78 2.75
CA ILE A 91 6.69 9.02 2.00
C ILE A 91 7.50 10.18 2.61
N ALA A 92 7.49 10.34 3.94
CA ALA A 92 8.29 11.38 4.59
C ALA A 92 9.78 11.20 4.31
N THR A 93 10.29 9.96 4.36
CA THR A 93 11.68 9.62 4.03
C THR A 93 12.01 9.92 2.57
N PHE A 94 11.12 9.55 1.63
CA PHE A 94 11.24 9.90 0.22
C PHE A 94 11.34 11.42 0.02
N MET A 95 10.47 12.18 0.68
CA MET A 95 10.46 13.65 0.56
C MET A 95 11.70 14.29 1.15
N ALA A 96 12.31 13.70 2.19
CA ALA A 96 13.52 14.23 2.82
C ALA A 96 14.82 13.91 2.06
N ARG A 97 14.83 12.89 1.19
CA ARG A 97 16.04 12.40 0.51
C ARG A 97 16.14 12.84 -0.94
N ASN A 98 17.36 12.95 -1.45
CA ASN A 98 17.65 13.26 -2.86
C ASN A 98 18.51 12.15 -3.46
N GLY A 99 18.43 11.98 -4.78
CA GLY A 99 19.20 10.98 -5.53
C GLY A 99 18.29 10.10 -6.39
N ASP A 100 18.81 9.70 -7.54
CA ASP A 100 18.05 8.93 -8.53
C ASP A 100 17.67 7.53 -8.01
N ASP A 101 18.51 6.91 -7.18
CA ASP A 101 18.23 5.62 -6.56
C ASP A 101 16.97 5.66 -5.69
N VAL A 102 16.76 6.76 -4.95
CA VAL A 102 15.58 6.94 -4.09
C VAL A 102 14.31 7.09 -4.92
N LEU A 103 14.39 7.71 -6.10
CA LEU A 103 13.28 7.77 -7.06
C LEU A 103 12.94 6.36 -7.56
N GLY A 104 13.96 5.56 -7.89
CA GLY A 104 13.81 4.16 -8.30
C GLY A 104 13.12 3.32 -7.22
N TRP A 105 13.64 3.32 -5.99
CA TRP A 105 13.05 2.56 -4.90
C TRP A 105 11.62 3.00 -4.55
N ALA A 106 11.35 4.32 -4.57
CA ALA A 106 9.99 4.80 -4.33
C ALA A 106 9.03 4.36 -5.46
N SER A 107 9.51 4.32 -6.70
CA SER A 107 8.76 3.78 -7.84
C SER A 107 8.40 2.31 -7.62
N ASP A 108 9.41 1.49 -7.27
CA ASP A 108 9.27 0.05 -7.17
C ASP A 108 8.43 -0.40 -5.98
N TYR A 109 8.62 0.22 -4.80
CA TYR A 109 7.99 -0.23 -3.55
C TYR A 109 6.70 0.49 -3.19
N ILE A 110 6.42 1.65 -3.80
CA ILE A 110 5.29 2.49 -3.39
C ILE A 110 4.46 2.92 -4.60
N VAL A 111 5.02 3.69 -5.52
CA VAL A 111 4.24 4.39 -6.56
C VAL A 111 3.59 3.43 -7.55
N LEU A 112 4.31 2.40 -8.00
CA LEU A 112 3.76 1.38 -8.90
C LEU A 112 3.13 0.22 -8.14
N HIS A 113 3.57 -0.02 -6.91
CA HIS A 113 3.12 -1.17 -6.11
C HIS A 113 1.77 -0.95 -5.43
N ASP A 114 1.55 0.25 -4.87
CA ASP A 114 0.25 0.65 -4.31
C ASP A 114 -0.90 0.41 -5.33
N PRO A 115 -0.86 0.96 -6.57
CA PRO A 115 -1.96 0.79 -7.52
C PRO A 115 -2.11 -0.63 -8.04
N TYR A 116 -1.02 -1.43 -8.07
CA TYR A 116 -1.11 -2.86 -8.38
C TYR A 116 -2.01 -3.57 -7.35
N HIS A 117 -1.78 -3.33 -6.05
CA HIS A 117 -2.59 -3.91 -4.98
C HIS A 117 -3.99 -3.29 -4.89
N VAL A 118 -4.16 -2.01 -5.22
CA VAL A 118 -5.49 -1.41 -5.39
C VAL A 118 -6.29 -2.17 -6.43
N GLY A 119 -5.69 -2.56 -7.56
CA GLY A 119 -6.36 -3.36 -8.59
C GLY A 119 -6.81 -4.74 -8.09
N GLN A 120 -5.95 -5.43 -7.33
CA GLN A 120 -6.29 -6.71 -6.71
C GLN A 120 -7.43 -6.56 -5.68
N MET A 121 -7.35 -5.53 -4.84
CA MET A 121 -8.37 -5.22 -3.83
C MET A 121 -9.70 -4.81 -4.45
N CYS A 122 -9.71 -4.03 -5.54
CA CYS A 122 -10.92 -3.74 -6.30
C CYS A 122 -11.59 -5.02 -6.80
N SER A 123 -10.81 -5.99 -7.29
CA SER A 123 -11.35 -7.27 -7.77
C SER A 123 -12.01 -8.04 -6.62
N LEU A 124 -11.32 -8.15 -5.47
CA LEU A 124 -11.88 -8.76 -4.26
C LEU A 124 -13.16 -8.06 -3.80
N ARG A 125 -13.15 -6.73 -3.76
CA ARG A 125 -14.31 -5.92 -3.34
C ARG A 125 -15.52 -6.10 -4.26
N LEU A 126 -15.29 -6.23 -5.57
CA LEU A 126 -16.36 -6.50 -6.53
C LEU A 126 -16.98 -7.90 -6.32
N GLU A 127 -16.17 -8.90 -5.98
CA GLU A 127 -16.66 -10.25 -5.67
C GLU A 127 -17.45 -10.32 -4.34
N LEU A 128 -17.01 -9.56 -3.33
CA LEU A 128 -17.69 -9.47 -2.04
C LEU A 128 -19.02 -8.67 -2.11
N GLY A 129 -19.19 -7.85 -3.13
CA GLY A 129 -20.40 -7.03 -3.36
C GLY A 129 -20.34 -5.64 -2.72
N GLU A 130 -21.34 -4.80 -3.07
CA GLU A 130 -21.55 -3.45 -2.52
C GLU A 130 -20.37 -2.46 -2.64
N PHE A 131 -19.44 -2.69 -3.57
CA PHE A 131 -18.34 -1.76 -3.87
C PHE A 131 -18.52 -1.06 -5.21
N SER A 132 -18.26 0.25 -5.23
CA SER A 132 -18.14 1.03 -6.47
C SER A 132 -16.68 1.20 -6.83
N PRO A 133 -16.19 0.65 -7.97
CA PRO A 133 -14.80 0.82 -8.38
C PRO A 133 -14.48 2.28 -8.74
N TYR A 134 -15.49 3.12 -8.95
CA TYR A 134 -15.28 4.56 -9.17
C TYR A 134 -14.96 5.32 -7.87
N SER A 135 -15.18 4.72 -6.70
CA SER A 135 -14.89 5.36 -5.40
C SER A 135 -13.40 5.60 -5.15
N ILE A 136 -12.52 4.90 -5.88
CA ILE A 136 -11.06 5.04 -5.76
C ILE A 136 -10.53 6.31 -6.43
N TYR A 137 -11.34 7.06 -7.17
CA TYR A 137 -10.95 8.33 -7.76
C TYR A 137 -11.43 9.49 -6.87
N LYS A 138 -10.53 10.43 -6.55
CA LYS A 138 -10.93 11.71 -5.96
C LYS A 138 -11.79 12.43 -6.99
N MET A 139 -13.06 12.67 -6.66
CA MET A 139 -13.94 13.54 -7.43
C MET A 139 -13.74 14.95 -6.86
N ASP A 140 -13.33 15.89 -7.71
CA ASP A 140 -13.17 17.31 -7.36
C ASP A 140 -14.52 17.98 -7.05
#